data_AF-A0A6A1VNR4-F1
#
_entry.id   AF-A0A6A1VNR4-F1
#
_cell.length_a   1.000
_cell.length_b   1.000
_cell.length_c   1.000
_cell.angle_alpha   90.00
_cell.angle_beta   90.00
_cell.angle_gamma   90.00
#
_symmetry.space_group_name_H-M   'P 1'
#
loop_
_entity.id
_entity.type
_entity.pdbx_description
1 polymer ?
#
loop_
_entity_poly.entity_id
_entity_poly.type
_entity_poly.pdbx_seq_one_letter_code
_entity_poly.pdbx_strand_id
1 'polypeptide(L)' 'MVYEINEQKKIGLGLIGFGIFFTFLGVILFFDRGLLALGNIFALTGVAILLGWHSTWNLFTNRANYKVSQRVLRRTILF' A
#
# COMPACT_ATOMS: atom_id res chain seq x y z
N MET A 1 -16.00 0.98 19.36
CA MET A 1 -14.60 0.93 18.88
C MET A 1 -14.51 1.82 17.66
N VAL A 2 -14.21 3.11 17.83
CA VAL A 2 -14.07 4.04 16.71
C VAL A 2 -12.75 3.68 16.03
N TYR A 3 -12.86 3.04 14.88
CA TYR A 3 -11.77 2.70 14.02
C TYR A 3 -11.03 4.01 13.69
N GLU A 4 -9.86 4.19 14.29
CA GLU A 4 -9.01 5.34 14.01
C GLU A 4 -8.51 5.17 12.57
N ILE A 5 -9.31 5.62 11.60
CA ILE A 5 -8.87 5.72 10.21
C ILE A 5 -7.74 6.72 10.26
N ASN A 6 -6.51 6.21 10.23
CA ASN A 6 -5.33 7.01 9.99
C ASN A 6 -5.63 7.93 8.79
N GLU A 7 -5.41 9.25 8.92
CA GLU A 7 -5.80 10.26 7.93
C GLU A 7 -5.35 9.89 6.50
N GLN A 8 -4.25 9.16 6.37
CA GLN A 8 -3.78 8.60 5.09
C GLN A 8 -4.79 7.61 4.46
N LYS A 9 -5.38 6.72 5.25
CA LYS A 9 -6.42 5.78 4.80
C LYS A 9 -7.70 6.50 4.40
N LYS A 10 -8.05 7.61 5.07
CA LYS A 10 -9.21 8.45 4.74
C LYS A 10 -9.04 9.10 3.37
N ILE A 11 -7.84 9.65 3.11
CA ILE A 11 -7.47 10.21 1.82
C ILE A 11 -7.40 9.12 0.74
N GLY A 12 -6.82 7.96 1.03
CA GLY A 12 -6.74 6.85 0.09
C GLY A 12 -8.11 6.26 -0.28
N LEU A 13 -9.05 6.18 0.68
CA LEU A 13 -10.45 5.80 0.41
C LEU A 13 -11.12 6.79 -0.55
N GLY A 14 -10.88 8.09 -0.35
CA GLY A 14 -11.33 9.14 -1.27
C GLY A 14 -10.74 8.99 -2.67
N LEU A 15 -9.45 8.70 -2.79
CA LEU A 15 -8.79 8.49 -4.09
C LEU A 15 -9.32 7.25 -4.83
N ILE A 16 -9.55 6.13 -4.14
CA ILE A 16 -10.13 4.93 -4.76
C ILE A 16 -11.55 5.22 -5.25
N GLY A 17 -12.38 5.88 -4.44
CA GLY A 17 -13.72 6.31 -4.85
C GLY A 17 -13.69 7.22 -6.07
N PHE A 18 -12.73 8.16 -6.10
CA PHE A 18 -12.53 9.06 -7.25
C PHE A 18 -12.06 8.31 -8.51
N GLY A 19 -11.18 7.32 -8.37
CA GLY A 19 -10.73 6.47 -9.48
C GLY A 19 -11.87 5.66 -10.10
N ILE A 20 -12.73 5.04 -9.27
CA ILE A 20 -13.91 4.30 -9.74
C ILE A 20 -14.88 5.25 -10.46
N PHE A 21 -15.12 6.45 -9.92
CA PHE A 21 -15.95 7.46 -10.57
C PHE A 21 -15.40 7.85 -11.94
N PHE A 22 -14.10 8.05 -12.07
CA PHE A 22 -13.46 8.43 -13.33
C PHE A 22 -13.48 7.30 -14.37
N THR A 23 -13.28 6.05 -13.95
CA THR A 23 -13.46 4.87 -14.81
C THR A 23 -14.90 4.75 -15.29
N PHE A 24 -15.88 4.94 -14.41
CA PHE A 24 -17.30 4.91 -14.76
C PHE A 24 -17.66 6.01 -15.77
N LEU A 25 -17.12 7.22 -15.58
CA LEU A 25 -17.28 8.33 -16.53
C LEU A 25 -16.65 8.02 -17.89
N GLY A 26 -15.47 7.36 -17.91
CA GLY A 26 -14.82 6.88 -19.14
C GLY A 26 -15.64 5.83 -19.90
N VAL A 27 -16.37 4.97 -19.19
CA VAL A 27 -17.30 4.01 -19.81
C VAL A 27 -18.53 4.71 -20.40
N ILE A 28 -19.11 5.69 -19.69
CA ILE A 28 -20.26 6.47 -20.17
C ILE A 28 -19.90 7.30 -21.41
N LEU A 29 -18.68 7.83 -21.47
CA LEU A 29 -18.16 8.62 -22.60
C LEU A 29 -17.67 7.75 -23.78
N PHE A 30 -18.23 6.55 -23.98
CA PHE A 30 -17.88 5.62 -25.07
C PHE A 30 -16.45 5.06 -25.03
N PHE A 31 -15.98 4.63 -23.86
CA PHE A 31 -14.63 4.07 -23.67
C PHE A 31 -13.53 5.03 -24.12
N ASP A 32 -13.59 6.27 -23.65
CA ASP A 32 -12.49 7.21 -23.87
C ASP A 32 -11.22 6.65 -23.22
N ARG A 33 -10.22 6.38 -24.07
CA ARG A 33 -8.96 5.73 -23.66
C ARG A 33 -8.21 6.57 -22.63
N GLY A 34 -8.37 7.91 -22.67
CA GLY A 34 -7.77 8.84 -21.73
C GLY A 34 -8.39 8.73 -20.35
N LEU A 35 -9.72 8.74 -20.25
CA LEU A 35 -10.40 8.62 -18.96
C LEU A 35 -10.19 7.24 -18.31
N LEU A 36 -10.18 6.17 -19.09
CA LEU A 36 -9.88 4.82 -18.58
C LEU A 36 -8.44 4.72 -18.05
N ALA A 37 -7.47 5.32 -18.75
CA ALA A 37 -6.09 5.39 -18.29
C ALA A 37 -5.95 6.19 -16.98
N LEU A 38 -6.65 7.33 -16.88
CA LEU A 38 -6.65 8.15 -15.67
C LEU A 38 -7.30 7.43 -14.48
N GLY A 39 -8.41 6.71 -14.72
CA GLY A 39 -9.06 5.86 -13.71
C GLY A 39 -8.14 4.78 -13.17
N ASN A 40 -7.37 4.10 -14.04
CA ASN A 40 -6.35 3.13 -13.62
C ASN A 40 -5.25 3.77 -12.76
N ILE A 41 -4.74 4.95 -13.13
CA ILE A 41 -3.73 5.68 -12.35
C ILE A 41 -4.27 6.07 -10.98
N PHE A 42 -5.50 6.59 -10.89
CA PHE A 42 -6.15 6.97 -9.63
C PHE A 42 -6.42 5.75 -8.74
N ALA A 43 -6.85 4.62 -9.30
CA ALA A 43 -7.06 3.38 -8.56
C ALA A 43 -5.75 2.83 -7.99
N LEU A 44 -4.68 2.77 -8.79
CA LEU A 44 -3.36 2.35 -8.34
C LEU A 44 -2.79 3.28 -7.26
N THR A 45 -2.93 4.59 -7.45
CA THR A 45 -2.45 5.59 -6.47
C THR A 45 -3.26 5.51 -5.17
N GLY A 46 -4.58 5.33 -5.26
CA GLY A 46 -5.45 5.16 -4.10
C GLY A 46 -5.12 3.90 -3.30
N VAL A 47 -4.90 2.77 -3.98
CA VAL A 47 -4.46 1.51 -3.37
C VAL A 47 -3.06 1.63 -2.76
N ALA A 48 -2.12 2.31 -3.43
CA ALA A 48 -0.78 2.55 -2.91
C ALA A 48 -0.78 3.38 -1.62
N ILE A 49 -1.63 4.41 -1.55
CA ILE A 49 -1.82 5.23 -0.33
C ILE A 49 -2.52 4.43 0.77
N LEU A 50 -3.50 3.59 0.42
CA LEU A 50 -4.19 2.71 1.37
C LEU A 50 -3.27 1.67 2.00
N LEU A 51 -2.41 1.06 1.17
CA LEU A 51 -1.43 0.06 1.59
C LEU A 51 -0.32 0.72 2.42
N GLY A 52 0.13 1.90 2.00
CA GLY A 52 1.06 2.73 2.74
C GLY A 52 2.45 2.10 2.93
N TRP A 53 3.48 2.91 2.76
CA TRP A 53 4.89 2.65 3.11
C TRP A 53 5.14 2.08 4.53
N HIS A 54 4.11 2.06 5.39
CA HIS A 54 4.14 1.62 6.78
C HIS A 54 4.51 0.14 6.97
N SER A 55 4.08 -0.76 6.07
CA SER A 55 4.46 -2.18 6.19
C SER A 55 5.93 -2.40 5.79
N THR A 56 6.37 -1.73 4.73
CA THR A 56 7.76 -1.84 4.23
C THR A 56 8.76 -1.22 5.22
N TRP A 57 8.44 -0.10 5.87
CA TRP A 57 9.30 0.46 6.92
C TRP A 57 9.28 -0.34 8.23
N ASN A 58 8.15 -0.96 8.59
CA ASN A 58 8.10 -1.83 9.75
C ASN A 58 8.85 -3.16 9.50
N LEU A 59 8.95 -3.62 8.24
CA LEU A 59 9.77 -4.76 7.84
C LEU A 59 11.26 -4.42 7.72
N PHE A 60 11.61 -3.21 7.23
CA PHE A 60 13.01 -2.74 7.17
C PHE A 60 13.56 -2.25 8.52
N THR A 61 12.71 -1.71 9.41
CA THR A 61 13.08 -1.28 10.78
C THR A 61 13.07 -2.44 11.76
N ASN A 62 12.59 -3.63 11.36
CA ASN A 62 12.77 -4.84 12.16
C ASN A 62 14.21 -5.34 12.07
N ARG A 63 15.07 -4.60 12.77
CA ARG A 63 16.38 -4.95 13.32
C ARG A 63 16.37 -6.28 14.11
N ALA A 64 15.38 -7.17 14.02
CA ALA A 64 15.40 -8.44 14.74
C ALA A 64 16.30 -9.51 14.10
N ASN A 65 16.64 -9.39 12.81
CA ASN A 65 17.40 -10.44 12.12
C ASN A 65 18.93 -10.36 12.27
N TYR A 66 19.49 -9.35 12.98
CA TYR A 66 20.92 -9.40 13.34
C TYR A 66 21.19 -10.36 14.52
N LYS A 67 20.18 -10.68 15.34
CA LYS A 67 20.35 -11.56 16.51
C LYS A 67 20.23 -13.05 16.19
N VAL A 68 19.60 -13.42 15.08
CA VAL A 68 19.46 -14.84 14.68
C VAL A 68 20.81 -15.42 14.27
N SER A 69 21.60 -14.68 13.48
CA SER A 69 22.95 -15.12 13.05
C SER A 69 23.93 -15.29 14.23
N GLN A 70 23.93 -14.36 15.18
CA GLN A 70 24.81 -14.43 16.36
C GLN A 70 24.49 -15.62 17.28
N ARG A 71 23.22 -16.03 17.38
CA ARG A 71 22.81 -17.13 18.27
C ARG A 71 23.03 -18.51 17.66
N VAL A 72 22.96 -18.65 16.33
CA VAL A 72 23.31 -19.90 15.62
C VAL A 72 24.83 -20.08 15.59
N LEU A 73 25.59 -19.01 15.30
CA LEU A 73 27.05 -19.09 15.23
C LEU A 73 27.67 -19.44 16.59
N ARG A 74 27.16 -18.89 17.69
CA ARG A 74 27.63 -19.23 19.04
C ARG A 74 27.29 -20.67 19.45
N ARG A 75 26.28 -21.29 18.84
CA ARG A 75 25.88 -22.68 19.10
C ARG A 75 26.68 -23.69 18.27
N THR A 76 27.28 -23.29 17.14
CA THR A 76 28.12 -24.15 16.31
C THR A 76 29.61 -24.13 16.72
N ILE A 77 30.09 -23.06 17.37
CA ILE A 77 31.49 -22.94 17.81
C ILE A 77 31.74 -23.56 19.20
N LEU A 78 30.67 -23.91 19.93
CA LEU A 78 30.71 -24.53 21.27
C LEU A 78 30.51 -26.06 21.25
N PHE A 79 30.59 -26.71 20.09
CA PHE A 79 30.69 -28.17 19.93
C PHE A 79 32.02 -28.56 19.31
#